data_AF-A0A926NYN1-F1
#
_entry.id   AF-A0A926NYN1-F1
#
_cell.length_a   1.000
_cell.length_b   1.000
_cell.length_c   1.000
_cell.angle_alpha   90.00
_cell.angle_beta   90.00
_cell.angle_gamma   90.00
#
_symmetry.space_group_name_H-M   'P 1'
#
loop_
_entity.id
_entity.type
_entity.pdbx_description
1 polymer ?
#
loop_
_entity_poly.entity_id
_entity_poly.type
_entity_poly.pdbx_seq_one_letter_code
_entity_poly.pdbx_strand_id
1 'polypeptide(L)'
;VEGREYLDFAGGIAVLNTGHLHPKVVAAVEAQLKKLSHTCFQVLAYEPYLELCEIMNQKVPGNFAKKTLLVTTGSEAVENAVKIARAATKRSGTIAFSGAYHGRTHYTLALTGKVNPYSAGMGLMPGHVYR
;
A
#
# COMPACT_ATOMS: atom_id res chain seq x y z
N VAL A 1 -3.40 -3.29 -29.09
CA VAL A 1 -4.57 -3.11 -30.00
C VAL A 1 -4.11 -2.78 -31.41
N GLU A 2 -3.21 -1.82 -31.61
CA GLU A 2 -2.71 -1.44 -32.96
C GLU A 2 -1.37 -2.08 -33.36
N GLY A 3 -0.88 -3.08 -32.61
CA GLY A 3 0.41 -3.72 -32.88
C GLY A 3 1.65 -2.85 -32.64
N ARG A 4 1.50 -1.65 -32.04
CA ARG A 4 2.64 -0.78 -31.68
C ARG A 4 3.35 -1.26 -30.43
N GLU A 5 4.67 -1.23 -30.47
CA GLU A 5 5.55 -1.59 -29.36
C GLU A 5 6.21 -0.34 -28.76
N TYR A 6 6.41 -0.36 -27.45
CA TYR A 6 6.97 0.77 -26.70
C TYR A 6 7.99 0.28 -25.68
N LEU A 7 9.06 1.04 -25.50
CA LEU A 7 9.99 0.85 -24.38
C LEU A 7 9.39 1.49 -23.12
N ASP A 8 9.20 0.70 -22.07
CA ASP A 8 8.57 1.14 -20.83
C ASP A 8 9.60 1.72 -19.84
N PHE A 9 9.63 3.05 -19.73
CA PHE A 9 10.42 3.79 -18.73
C PHE A 9 9.60 4.19 -17.48
N ALA A 10 8.33 3.78 -17.39
CA ALA A 10 7.42 4.15 -16.31
C ALA A 10 7.18 3.01 -15.31
N GLY A 11 7.22 1.75 -15.78
CA GLY A 11 7.02 0.56 -14.96
C GLY A 11 5.66 0.54 -14.26
N GLY A 12 4.62 1.09 -14.89
CA GLY A 12 3.29 1.21 -14.28
C GLY A 12 3.29 2.02 -12.97
N ILE A 13 4.04 3.12 -12.93
CA ILE A 13 4.27 3.93 -11.72
C ILE A 13 4.99 3.09 -10.65
N ALA A 14 6.17 2.58 -11.01
CA ALA A 14 7.08 1.83 -10.14
C ALA A 14 6.53 0.52 -9.53
N VAL A 15 5.45 -0.03 -10.10
CA VAL A 15 4.87 -1.32 -9.69
C VAL A 15 5.59 -2.50 -10.35
N LEU A 16 5.92 -2.35 -11.63
CA LEU A 16 6.42 -3.44 -12.48
C LEU A 16 7.94 -3.60 -12.41
N ASN A 17 8.48 -3.65 -11.19
CA ASN A 17 9.93 -3.77 -10.96
C ASN A 17 10.52 -5.11 -11.46
N THR A 18 9.69 -6.13 -11.64
CA THR A 18 10.07 -7.42 -12.25
C THR A 18 9.72 -7.51 -13.74
N GLY A 19 9.26 -6.43 -14.35
CA GLY A 19 8.73 -6.40 -15.72
C GLY A 19 7.29 -6.88 -15.85
N HIS A 20 6.72 -6.69 -17.03
CA HIS A 20 5.39 -7.18 -17.41
C HIS A 20 5.38 -8.71 -17.48
N LEU A 21 4.33 -9.35 -16.95
CA LEU A 21 4.09 -10.80 -17.07
C LEU A 21 5.28 -11.69 -16.70
N HIS A 22 6.02 -11.35 -15.64
CA HIS A 22 7.17 -12.14 -15.20
C HIS A 22 6.78 -13.62 -15.00
N PRO A 23 7.45 -14.60 -15.66
CA PRO A 23 6.96 -15.98 -15.74
C PRO A 23 6.67 -16.65 -14.40
N LYS A 24 7.50 -16.39 -13.38
CA LYS A 24 7.30 -16.92 -12.02
C LYS A 24 6.04 -16.35 -11.34
N VAL A 25 5.72 -15.08 -11.61
CA VAL A 25 4.53 -14.41 -11.03
C VAL A 25 3.27 -14.98 -11.69
N VAL A 26 3.27 -15.11 -13.01
CA VAL A 26 2.16 -15.71 -13.76
C VAL A 26 1.88 -17.13 -13.27
N ALA A 27 2.90 -17.99 -13.21
CA ALA A 27 2.76 -19.36 -12.74
C ALA A 27 2.22 -19.46 -11.29
N ALA A 28 2.69 -18.58 -10.39
CA ALA A 28 2.21 -18.57 -9.00
C ALA A 28 0.73 -18.15 -8.89
N VAL A 29 0.32 -17.13 -9.66
CA VAL A 29 -1.08 -16.68 -9.71
C VAL A 29 -1.98 -17.78 -10.28
N GLU A 30 -1.60 -18.40 -11.40
CA GLU A 30 -2.37 -19.48 -12.01
C GLU A 30 -2.51 -20.69 -11.08
N ALA A 31 -1.44 -21.08 -10.38
CA ALA A 31 -1.47 -22.18 -9.42
C ALA A 31 -2.39 -21.87 -8.23
N GLN A 32 -2.38 -20.64 -7.72
CA GLN A 32 -3.23 -20.22 -6.61
C GLN A 32 -4.72 -20.17 -7.00
N LEU A 33 -5.03 -19.66 -8.19
CA LEU A 33 -6.41 -19.59 -8.70
C LEU A 33 -7.07 -20.96 -8.87
N LYS A 34 -6.27 -22.02 -9.09
CA LYS A 34 -6.76 -23.41 -9.10
C LYS A 34 -7.07 -23.98 -7.70
N LYS A 35 -6.67 -23.28 -6.64
CA LYS A 35 -6.93 -23.68 -5.24
C LYS A 35 -8.05 -22.84 -4.63
N LEU A 36 -7.86 -21.51 -4.57
CA LEU A 36 -8.84 -20.55 -4.06
C LEU A 36 -8.49 -19.14 -4.52
N SER A 37 -9.52 -18.30 -4.70
CA SER A 37 -9.37 -16.88 -5.02
C SER A 37 -9.42 -15.98 -3.78
N HIS A 38 -10.38 -16.22 -2.87
CA HIS A 38 -10.59 -15.37 -1.71
C HIS A 38 -11.35 -16.09 -0.59
N THR A 39 -10.86 -15.99 0.64
CA THR A 39 -11.52 -16.52 1.84
C THR A 39 -11.75 -15.47 2.92
N CYS A 40 -11.31 -14.22 2.70
CA CYS A 40 -11.11 -13.20 3.73
C CYS A 40 -10.20 -13.72 4.87
N PHE A 41 -8.95 -13.27 4.91
CA PHE A 41 -7.96 -13.78 5.88
C PHE A 41 -8.42 -13.68 7.35
N GLN A 42 -9.25 -12.67 7.67
CA GLN A 42 -9.82 -12.47 9.00
C GLN A 42 -10.86 -13.53 9.39
N VAL A 43 -11.46 -14.21 8.42
CA VAL A 43 -12.46 -15.28 8.61
C VAL A 43 -11.79 -16.64 8.54
N LEU A 44 -11.03 -16.89 7.46
CA LEU A 44 -10.30 -18.13 7.25
C LEU A 44 -8.88 -17.83 6.76
N ALA A 45 -7.92 -18.09 7.64
CA ALA A 45 -6.50 -17.89 7.38
C ALA A 45 -5.96 -18.87 6.33
N TYR A 46 -4.91 -18.45 5.62
CA TYR A 46 -4.21 -19.25 4.63
C TYR A 46 -2.70 -18.95 4.65
N GLU A 47 -1.91 -20.00 4.42
CA GLU A 47 -0.45 -20.01 4.59
C GLU A 47 0.28 -18.92 3.77
N PRO A 48 -0.05 -18.63 2.49
CA PRO A 48 0.63 -17.57 1.74
C PRO A 48 0.60 -16.18 2.38
N TYR A 49 -0.44 -15.84 3.16
CA TYR A 49 -0.50 -14.57 3.89
C TYR A 49 0.56 -14.52 5.01
N LEU A 50 0.72 -15.63 5.74
CA LEU A 50 1.66 -15.75 6.85
C LEU A 50 3.10 -15.75 6.34
N GLU A 51 3.39 -16.55 5.31
CA GLU A 51 4.70 -16.58 4.66
C GLU A 51 5.13 -15.18 4.19
N LEU A 52 4.24 -14.44 3.53
CA LEU A 52 4.54 -13.08 3.10
C LEU A 52 4.78 -12.15 4.30
N CYS A 53 3.98 -12.24 5.36
CA CYS A 53 4.20 -11.46 6.58
C CYS A 53 5.58 -11.74 7.21
N GLU A 54 6.00 -13.00 7.25
CA GLU A 54 7.31 -13.40 7.79
C GLU A 54 8.47 -12.88 6.94
N ILE A 55 8.38 -13.01 5.61
CA ILE A 55 9.35 -12.44 4.68
C ILE A 55 9.46 -10.92 4.87
N MET A 56 8.33 -10.23 5.01
CA MET A 56 8.33 -8.79 5.25
C MET A 56 8.98 -8.42 6.58
N ASN A 57 8.68 -9.15 7.66
CA ASN A 57 9.31 -8.93 8.96
C ASN A 57 10.84 -9.10 8.89
N GLN A 58 11.35 -10.04 8.10
CA GLN A 58 12.79 -10.24 7.90
C GLN A 58 13.43 -9.13 7.04
N LYS A 59 12.75 -8.66 5.99
CA LYS A 59 13.29 -7.68 5.04
C LYS A 59 13.29 -6.24 5.56
N VAL A 60 12.36 -5.86 6.43
CA VAL A 60 12.32 -4.50 7.00
C VAL A 60 13.54 -4.28 7.91
N PRO A 61 14.31 -3.18 7.74
CA PRO A 61 15.52 -2.92 8.51
C PRO A 61 15.31 -2.90 10.03
N GLY A 62 16.39 -3.17 10.77
CA GLY A 62 16.43 -3.12 12.24
C GLY A 62 16.27 -4.48 12.93
N ASN A 63 16.86 -4.60 14.13
CA ASN A 63 16.90 -5.83 14.93
C ASN A 63 15.94 -5.74 16.13
N PHE A 64 14.63 -5.75 15.85
CA PHE A 64 13.57 -5.73 16.85
C PHE A 64 12.41 -6.62 16.39
N ALA A 65 11.54 -7.02 17.34
CA ALA A 65 10.37 -7.84 17.03
C ALA A 65 9.39 -7.09 16.12
N LYS A 66 8.97 -7.72 15.02
CA LYS A 66 8.13 -7.11 13.97
C LYS A 66 6.89 -7.95 13.70
N LYS A 67 5.79 -7.29 13.34
CA LYS A 67 4.55 -7.88 12.84
C LYS A 67 4.10 -7.11 11.60
N THR A 68 3.45 -7.79 10.67
CA THR A 68 2.99 -7.23 9.39
C THR A 68 1.46 -7.33 9.28
N LEU A 69 0.87 -6.32 8.64
CA LEU A 69 -0.53 -6.30 8.20
C LEU A 69 -0.53 -6.09 6.69
N LEU A 70 -1.22 -6.96 5.95
CA LEU A 70 -1.40 -6.82 4.51
C LEU A 70 -2.74 -6.16 4.19
N VAL A 71 -2.71 -5.22 3.24
CA VAL A 71 -3.84 -4.47 2.69
C VAL A 71 -3.65 -4.32 1.18
N THR A 72 -4.65 -3.81 0.47
CA THR A 72 -4.67 -3.85 -1.00
C THR A 72 -3.93 -2.67 -1.63
N THR A 73 -4.05 -1.48 -1.03
CA THR A 73 -3.54 -0.24 -1.61
C THR A 73 -2.51 0.46 -0.71
N GLY A 74 -1.65 1.28 -1.32
CA GLY A 74 -0.75 2.15 -0.57
C GLY A 74 -1.48 3.13 0.35
N SER A 75 -2.68 3.59 -0.04
CA SER A 75 -3.49 4.49 0.80
C SER A 75 -3.97 3.79 2.07
N GLU A 76 -4.48 2.55 1.95
CA GLU A 76 -4.88 1.74 3.12
C GLU A 76 -3.67 1.43 4.03
N ALA A 77 -2.49 1.21 3.45
CA ALA A 77 -1.28 0.94 4.21
C ALA A 77 -0.90 2.17 5.07
N VAL A 78 -0.94 3.37 4.48
CA VAL A 78 -0.68 4.63 5.21
C VAL A 78 -1.75 4.87 6.28
N GLU A 79 -3.03 4.68 5.97
CA GLU A 79 -4.10 4.86 6.97
C GLU A 79 -3.95 3.89 8.14
N ASN A 80 -3.64 2.61 7.89
CA ASN A 80 -3.42 1.66 8.97
C ASN A 80 -2.14 1.96 9.76
N ALA A 81 -1.08 2.44 9.12
CA ALA A 81 0.11 2.91 9.83
C ALA A 81 -0.22 4.04 10.83
N VAL A 82 -1.02 5.02 10.40
CA VAL A 82 -1.50 6.10 11.28
C VAL A 82 -2.40 5.57 12.39
N LYS A 83 -3.33 4.66 12.08
CA LYS A 83 -4.20 4.03 13.09
C LYS A 83 -3.38 3.30 14.16
N ILE A 84 -2.38 2.52 13.77
CA ILE A 84 -1.49 1.80 14.68
C ILE A 84 -0.68 2.79 15.54
N ALA A 85 -0.11 3.83 14.93
CA ALA A 85 0.65 4.85 15.67
C ALA A 85 -0.23 5.61 16.69
N ARG A 86 -1.44 6.01 16.31
CA ARG A 86 -2.40 6.65 17.23
C ARG A 86 -2.81 5.71 18.35
N ALA A 87 -3.10 4.44 18.05
CA ALA A 87 -3.48 3.44 19.03
C ALA A 87 -2.36 3.16 20.05
N ALA A 88 -1.11 3.12 19.60
CA ALA A 88 0.06 2.89 20.44
C ALA A 88 0.41 4.12 21.30
N THR A 89 0.39 5.32 20.72
CA THR A 89 0.85 6.55 21.39
C THR A 89 -0.25 7.29 22.16
N LYS A 90 -1.53 6.99 21.89
CA LYS A 90 -2.70 7.73 22.37
C LYS A 90 -2.73 9.22 21.96
N ARG A 91 -1.99 9.58 20.91
CA ARG A 91 -1.93 10.94 20.37
C ARG A 91 -2.70 11.01 19.04
N SER A 92 -3.43 12.10 18.82
CA SER A 92 -4.24 12.28 17.60
C SER A 92 -3.49 12.97 16.46
N GLY A 93 -2.49 13.81 16.75
CA GLY A 93 -1.77 14.58 15.73
C GLY A 93 -0.95 13.71 14.77
N THR A 94 -0.95 14.07 13.48
CA THR A 94 -0.06 13.51 12.45
C THR A 94 0.65 14.66 11.75
N ILE A 95 1.97 14.54 11.54
CA ILE A 95 2.76 15.52 10.79
C ILE A 95 3.05 14.94 9.41
N ALA A 96 2.82 15.73 8.37
CA ALA A 96 3.14 15.40 6.98
C ALA A 96 3.93 16.54 6.33
N PHE A 97 4.77 16.21 5.35
CA PHE A 97 5.69 17.19 4.77
C PHE A 97 5.11 17.84 3.51
N SER A 98 5.47 19.10 3.29
CA SER A 98 5.26 19.78 2.01
C SER A 98 5.89 18.96 0.86
N GLY A 99 5.12 18.76 -0.23
CA GLY A 99 5.55 17.94 -1.37
C GLY A 99 5.30 16.43 -1.24
N ALA A 100 4.83 15.94 -0.09
CA ALA A 100 4.53 14.52 0.08
C ALA A 100 3.31 14.05 -0.75
N TYR A 101 3.29 12.75 -1.10
CA TYR A 101 2.14 12.07 -1.68
C TYR A 101 1.87 10.78 -0.90
N HIS A 102 0.67 10.66 -0.33
CA HIS A 102 0.32 9.53 0.54
C HIS A 102 -0.91 8.74 0.06
N GLY A 103 -1.57 9.19 -1.00
CA GLY A 103 -2.75 8.51 -1.54
C GLY A 103 -3.87 9.47 -1.87
N ARG A 104 -5.06 8.90 -2.12
CA ARG A 104 -6.26 9.63 -2.55
C ARG A 104 -7.52 9.33 -1.74
N THR A 105 -7.40 8.55 -0.66
CA THR A 105 -8.47 8.46 0.33
C THR A 105 -8.57 9.79 1.08
N HIS A 106 -9.69 10.06 1.74
CA HIS A 106 -9.91 11.36 2.36
C HIS A 106 -8.84 11.70 3.42
N TYR A 107 -8.36 10.72 4.19
CA TYR A 107 -7.28 10.95 5.15
C TYR A 107 -5.90 11.08 4.48
N THR A 108 -5.59 10.26 3.47
CA THR A 108 -4.29 10.36 2.77
C THR A 108 -4.19 11.60 1.87
N LEU A 109 -5.31 12.16 1.41
CA LEU A 109 -5.37 13.48 0.80
C LEU A 109 -4.98 14.58 1.79
N ALA A 110 -5.42 14.49 3.05
CA ALA A 110 -5.02 15.43 4.09
C ALA A 110 -3.51 15.38 4.35
N LEU A 111 -2.90 14.20 4.24
CA LEU A 111 -1.44 14.00 4.35
C LEU A 111 -0.67 14.44 3.08
N THR A 112 -1.33 14.50 1.91
CA THR A 112 -0.69 14.86 0.64
C THR A 112 -0.46 16.37 0.56
N GLY A 113 0.74 16.78 0.13
CA GLY A 113 1.16 18.18 0.13
C GLY A 113 0.73 18.97 -1.11
N LYS A 114 0.51 18.32 -2.25
CA LYS A 114 0.14 18.98 -3.51
C LYS A 114 -1.38 19.10 -3.63
N VAL A 115 -1.91 20.33 -3.71
CA VAL A 115 -3.36 20.58 -3.75
C VAL A 115 -3.98 20.27 -5.10
N ASN A 116 -3.48 20.85 -6.19
CA ASN A 116 -3.95 20.55 -7.54
C ASN A 116 -3.07 19.46 -8.17
N PRO A 117 -3.61 18.32 -8.66
CA PRO A 117 -5.03 18.00 -8.85
C PRO A 117 -5.66 17.14 -7.75
N TYR A 118 -5.00 16.93 -6.61
CA TYR A 118 -5.38 15.88 -5.68
C TYR A 118 -6.50 16.28 -4.70
N SER A 119 -6.39 17.42 -4.02
CA SER A 119 -7.34 17.86 -2.98
C SER A 119 -8.13 19.11 -3.35
N ALA A 120 -7.89 19.70 -4.53
CA ALA A 120 -8.66 20.83 -5.03
C ALA A 120 -10.17 20.49 -5.13
N GLY A 121 -11.02 21.35 -4.58
CA GLY A 121 -12.48 21.18 -4.61
C GLY A 121 -13.05 20.16 -3.60
N MET A 122 -12.20 19.52 -2.78
CA MET A 122 -12.64 18.49 -1.83
C MET A 122 -13.18 19.02 -0.49
N GLY A 123 -13.22 20.35 -0.31
CA GLY A 123 -13.71 20.99 0.91
C GLY A 123 -12.78 20.84 2.11
N LEU A 124 -13.37 20.77 3.31
CA LEU A 124 -12.63 20.61 4.57
C LEU A 124 -11.99 19.23 4.63
N MET A 125 -10.68 19.20 4.88
CA MET A 125 -9.93 17.96 5.04
C MET A 125 -10.01 17.46 6.50
N PRO A 126 -9.81 16.15 6.73
CA PRO A 126 -9.67 15.59 8.07
C PRO A 126 -8.68 16.39 8.94
N GLY A 127 -9.13 16.76 10.14
CA GLY A 127 -8.34 17.54 11.10
C GLY A 127 -7.19 16.75 11.74
N HIS A 128 -6.42 17.44 12.59
CA HIS A 128 -5.24 16.90 13.28
C HIS A 128 -4.10 16.42 12.36
N VAL A 129 -4.02 17.00 11.16
CA VAL A 129 -2.87 16.88 10.26
C VAL A 129 -2.14 18.22 10.21
N TYR A 130 -0.84 18.20 10.52
CA TYR A 130 0.03 19.37 10.60
C TYR A 130 1.12 19.29 9.53
N ARG A 131 1.63 20.45 9.09
CA ARG A 131 2.71 20.61 8.11
C ARG A 131 3.75 21.57 8.62
#